data_AF-A0A925XFQ1-F1
#
_entry.id   AF-A0A925XFQ1-F1
#
_cell.length_a   1.000
_cell.length_b   1.000
_cell.length_c   1.000
_cell.angle_alpha   90.00
_cell.angle_beta   90.00
_cell.angle_gamma   90.00
#
_symmetry.space_group_name_H-M   'P 1'
#
loop_
_entity.id
_entity.type
_entity.pdbx_description
1 polymer ?
#
loop_
_entity_poly.entity_id
_entity_poly.type
_entity_poly.pdbx_seq_one_letter_code
_entity_poly.pdbx_strand_id
1 'polypeptide(L)' 'MPTIKTRETIENARWPKPAPVEYAGQWVAWNHARTEIVAHGSNAMAVGEAADKAGHPDAILQKVRPLNATFIGAT' A
#
# COMPACT_ATOMS: atom_id res chain seq x y z
N MET A 1 -3.02 -17.89 31.73
CA MET A 1 -2.18 -17.62 30.54
C MET A 1 -2.56 -16.24 30.01
N PRO A 2 -1.66 -15.25 29.94
CA PRO A 2 -2.02 -13.92 29.45
C PRO A 2 -2.10 -13.91 27.91
N THR A 3 -3.29 -13.66 27.38
CA THR A 3 -3.59 -13.52 25.94
C THR A 3 -3.19 -12.10 25.48
N ILE A 4 -2.13 -11.99 24.69
CA ILE A 4 -1.58 -10.68 24.28
C ILE A 4 -2.30 -10.15 23.04
N LYS A 5 -3.20 -9.19 23.30
CA LYS A 5 -3.40 -7.86 22.68
C LYS A 5 -3.38 -7.67 21.15
N THR A 6 -4.55 -7.20 20.68
CA THR A 6 -4.73 -5.93 19.94
C THR A 6 -4.22 -5.85 18.49
N ARG A 7 -5.17 -5.66 17.57
CA ARG A 7 -5.21 -4.57 16.56
C ARG A 7 -6.50 -4.68 15.76
N GLU A 8 -7.61 -4.34 16.41
CA GLU A 8 -8.82 -3.88 15.71
C GLU A 8 -8.41 -2.67 14.87
N THR A 9 -8.20 -2.90 13.58
CA THR A 9 -7.81 -1.88 12.63
C THR A 9 -9.09 -1.18 12.23
N ILE A 10 -9.29 0.00 12.83
CA ILE A 10 -10.40 0.90 12.63
C ILE A 10 -10.59 1.11 11.12
N GLU A 11 -11.66 0.50 10.63
CA GLU A 11 -12.19 0.50 9.28
C GLU A 11 -12.77 1.89 8.97
N ASN A 12 -11.87 2.86 8.77
CA ASN A 12 -12.23 4.19 8.30
C ASN A 12 -12.56 4.10 6.80
N ALA A 13 -13.85 3.92 6.47
CA ALA A 13 -14.40 3.81 5.11
C ALA A 13 -14.14 5.02 4.18
N ARG A 14 -13.36 6.02 4.61
CA ARG A 14 -13.00 7.22 3.85
C ARG A 14 -11.51 7.34 3.51
N TRP A 15 -10.66 6.49 4.09
CA TRP A 15 -9.24 6.47 3.76
C TRP A 15 -8.91 5.24 2.91
N PRO A 16 -8.13 5.40 1.83
CA PRO A 16 -7.62 4.25 1.10
C PRO A 16 -6.92 3.33 2.10
N LYS A 17 -7.24 2.03 2.03
CA LYS A 17 -6.72 1.05 3.00
C LYS A 17 -5.20 1.22 3.08
N PRO A 18 -4.62 1.34 4.29
CA PRO A 18 -3.18 1.44 4.42
C PRO A 18 -2.55 0.21 3.76
N ALA A 19 -1.64 0.43 2.82
CA ALA A 19 -0.96 -0.65 2.15
C ALA A 19 -0.28 -1.56 3.19
N PRO A 20 -0.33 -2.89 3.02
CA PRO A 20 0.31 -3.84 3.91
C PRO A 20 1.78 -3.47 4.18
N VAL A 21 2.20 -3.68 5.43
CA VAL A 21 3.54 -3.34 5.92
C VAL A 21 4.66 -4.09 5.19
N GLU A 22 4.35 -5.26 4.62
CA GLU A 22 5.24 -6.05 3.76
C GLU A 22 5.66 -5.31 2.48
N TYR A 23 4.88 -4.34 2.02
CA TYR A 23 5.20 -3.51 0.86
C TYR A 23 5.89 -2.20 1.23
N ALA A 24 6.30 -2.00 2.48
CA ALA A 24 6.94 -0.77 2.92
C ALA A 24 8.16 -0.41 2.05
N GLY A 25 8.15 0.81 1.49
CA GLY A 25 9.19 1.29 0.58
C GLY A 25 9.03 0.84 -0.88
N GLN A 26 8.06 -0.03 -1.18
CA GLN A 26 7.73 -0.48 -2.52
C GLN A 26 6.63 0.39 -3.15
N TRP A 27 6.54 0.35 -4.46
CA TRP A 27 5.39 0.78 -5.23
C TRP A 27 4.35 -0.33 -5.26
N VAL A 28 3.08 0.05 -5.09
CA VAL A 28 1.94 -0.83 -5.24
C VAL A 28 1.00 -0.23 -6.30
N ALA A 29 0.46 -1.09 -7.16
CA ALA A 29 -0.61 -0.77 -8.09
C ALA A 29 -1.92 -1.23 -7.47
N TRP A 30 -2.83 -0.29 -7.24
CA TRP A 30 -4.19 -0.59 -6.82
C TRP A 30 -5.09 -0.74 -8.03
N ASN A 31 -6.12 -1.58 -7.93
CA ASN A 31 -7.22 -1.57 -8.90
C ASN A 31 -7.94 -0.20 -8.89
N HIS A 32 -8.79 0.04 -9.90
CA HIS A 32 -9.53 1.30 -10.02
C HIS A 32 -10.36 1.65 -8.76
N ALA A 33 -10.89 0.63 -8.07
CA ALA A 33 -11.67 0.78 -6.84
C ALA A 33 -10.81 1.06 -5.59
N ARG A 34 -9.47 0.98 -5.68
CA ARG A 34 -8.53 1.01 -4.55
C ARG A 34 -8.86 0.01 -3.44
N THR A 35 -9.42 -1.14 -3.83
CA THR A 35 -9.79 -2.21 -2.89
C THR A 35 -8.72 -3.28 -2.80
N GLU A 36 -7.97 -3.50 -3.87
CA GLU A 36 -7.03 -4.60 -4.03
C GLU A 36 -5.74 -4.12 -4.70
N ILE A 37 -4.61 -4.71 -4.29
CA ILE A 37 -3.30 -4.49 -4.90
C ILE A 37 -3.12 -5.54 -5.98
N VAL A 38 -2.96 -5.11 -7.22
CA VAL A 38 -2.85 -5.98 -8.40
C VAL A 38 -1.39 -6.24 -8.80
N ALA A 39 -0.48 -5.35 -8.41
CA ALA A 39 0.97 -5.53 -8.59
C ALA A 39 1.76 -4.74 -7.54
N HIS A 40 2.99 -5.14 -7.25
CA HIS A 40 3.90 -4.41 -6.37
C HIS A 40 5.36 -4.61 -6.78
N GLY A 41 6.24 -3.73 -6.31
CA GLY A 41 7.68 -3.82 -6.59
C GLY A 41 8.44 -2.52 -6.33
N SER A 42 9.75 -2.53 -6.52
CA SER A 42 10.61 -1.39 -6.16
C SER A 42 10.60 -0.25 -7.19
N ASN A 43 9.99 -0.45 -8.37
CA ASN A 43 10.01 0.50 -9.48
C ASN A 43 8.58 0.81 -9.97
N ALA A 44 8.20 2.09 -9.99
CA ALA A 44 6.88 2.54 -10.41
C ALA A 44 6.50 2.10 -11.83
N MET A 45 7.46 2.18 -12.77
CA MET A 45 7.23 1.86 -14.18
C MET A 45 6.97 0.37 -14.36
N ALA A 46 7.81 -0.48 -13.75
CA ALA A 46 7.63 -1.92 -13.79
C ALA A 46 6.32 -2.37 -13.12
N VAL A 47 5.90 -1.69 -12.05
CA VAL A 47 4.63 -1.97 -11.37
C VAL A 47 3.42 -1.53 -12.21
N GLY A 48 3.52 -0.41 -12.93
CA GLY A 48 2.52 0.03 -13.89
C GLY A 48 2.37 -0.95 -15.06
N GLU A 49 3.49 -1.37 -15.67
CA GLU A 49 3.48 -2.38 -16.75
C GLU A 49 2.94 -3.73 -16.28
N ALA A 50 3.26 -4.14 -15.05
CA ALA A 50 2.72 -5.37 -14.48
C ALA A 50 1.19 -5.27 -14.27
N ALA A 51 0.69 -4.12 -13.83
CA ALA A 51 -0.74 -3.88 -13.67
C ALA A 51 -1.47 -3.85 -15.02
N ASP A 52 -0.88 -3.20 -16.04
CA ASP A 52 -1.40 -3.20 -17.41
C ASP A 52 -1.50 -4.62 -17.99
N LYS A 53 -0.42 -5.41 -17.87
CA LYS A 53 -0.41 -6.84 -18.28
C LYS A 53 -1.42 -7.69 -17.51
N ALA A 54 -1.74 -7.31 -16.27
CA ALA A 54 -2.76 -7.97 -15.46
C ALA A 54 -4.21 -7.55 -15.84
N GLY A 55 -4.38 -6.67 -16.83
CA GLY A 55 -5.70 -6.18 -17.28
C GLY A 55 -6.21 -4.97 -16.49
N HIS A 56 -5.33 -4.27 -15.79
CA HIS A 56 -5.65 -3.06 -15.02
C HIS A 56 -4.85 -1.84 -15.53
N PRO A 57 -5.15 -1.34 -16.74
CA PRO A 57 -4.46 -0.17 -17.29
C PRO A 57 -4.71 1.10 -16.47
N ASP A 58 -5.87 1.22 -15.82
CA ASP A 58 -6.24 2.33 -14.94
C ASP A 58 -5.77 2.14 -13.48
N ALA A 59 -4.73 1.32 -13.27
CA ALA A 59 -4.23 1.05 -11.93
C ALA A 59 -3.61 2.31 -11.29
N ILE A 60 -3.89 2.50 -10.01
CA ILE A 60 -3.44 3.67 -9.26
C ILE A 60 -2.14 3.30 -8.55
N LEU A 61 -1.04 3.91 -9.00
CA LEU A 61 0.28 3.69 -8.41
C LEU A 61 0.44 4.49 -7.11
N GLN A 62 0.84 3.82 -6.04
CA GLN A 62 1.13 4.44 -4.75
C GLN A 62 2.48 3.94 -4.22
N LYS A 63 3.34 4.87 -3.78
CA LYS A 63 4.55 4.51 -3.04
C LYS A 63 4.22 4.32 -1.57
N VAL A 64 4.42 3.11 -1.06
CA VAL A 64 4.22 2.80 0.35
C VAL A 64 5.38 3.40 1.13
N ARG A 65 5.06 4.13 2.21
CA ARG A 65 6.12 4.72 3.04
C ARG A 65 6.97 3.61 3.66
N PRO A 66 8.31 3.76 3.67
CA PRO A 66 9.16 2.82 4.38
C PRO A 66 8.89 2.92 5.89
N LEU A 67 8.96 1.80 6.60
CA LEU A 67 8.75 1.71 8.05
C LEU A 67 9.68 2.62 8.86
N ASN A 68 10.83 2.96 8.28
CA ASN A 68 11.86 3.80 8.89
C ASN A 68 11.76 5.28 8.48
N ALA A 69 10.65 5.71 7.87
CA ALA A 69 10.41 7.14 7.63
C ALA A 69 10.10 7.83 8.97
N THR A 70 11.15 8.15 9.72
CA THR A 70 11.08 9.02 10.91
C THR A 70 10.38 10.31 10.53
N PHE A 71 9.22 10.56 11.13
CA PHE A 71 8.52 11.84 11.01
C PHE A 71 9.30 12.87 11.84
N ILE A 72 10.27 13.53 11.22
CA ILE A 72 10.92 14.70 11.79
C ILE A 72 9.98 15.89 11.56
N GLY A 73 8.97 16.01 12.44
CA GLY A 73 8.32 17.29 12.67
C GLY A 73 9.33 18.16 13.41
N ALA A 74 10.09 18.96 12.66
CA ALA A 74 10.83 20.06 13.26
C ALA A 74 9.79 21.01 13.87
N THR A 75 9.98 21.26 15.16
CA THR A 75 9.14 22.11 16.00
C THR A 75 9.11 23.56 15.54
#